data_AF-A0A529XXD4-F1
#
_entry.id   AF-A0A529XXD4-F1
#
_cell.length_a   1.000
_cell.length_b   1.000
_cell.length_c   1.000
_cell.angle_alpha   90.00
_cell.angle_beta   90.00
_cell.angle_gamma   90.00
#
_symmetry.space_group_name_H-M   'P 1'
#
loop_
_entity.id
_entity.type
_entity.pdbx_description
1 polymer ?
#
loop_
_entity_poly.entity_id
_entity_poly.type
_entity_poly.pdbx_seq_one_letter_code
_entity_poly.pdbx_strand_id
1 'polypeptide(L)'
;MVNEAMRQGVPYHMWLFYLPLFVTELEEVYDTTGHNIDTMAEFPTRNARLLYEAFDVMGNWVFSTGVIPVDAAVALGNAMVTVALSDRIGDTFAGYLHDGILHDIASLSHEGLEGRMRALLIQMIVTGGNRGPAARYGQRLKTFLVMAD
;
A
#
# COMPACT_ATOMS: atom_id res chain seq x y z
N MET A 1 16.22 2.50 6.02
CA MET A 1 15.99 3.94 5.76
C MET A 1 15.10 4.57 6.84
N VAL A 2 13.90 4.03 7.09
CA VAL A 2 12.94 4.50 8.11
C VAL A 2 13.55 4.61 9.51
N ASN A 3 14.15 3.52 10.01
CA ASN A 3 14.76 3.48 11.33
C ASN A 3 15.84 4.54 11.52
N GLU A 4 16.62 4.84 10.47
CA GLU A 4 17.67 5.86 10.53
C GLU A 4 17.08 7.29 10.47
N ALA A 5 16.05 7.53 9.66
CA ALA A 5 15.34 8.80 9.63
C ALA A 5 14.66 9.12 10.98
N MET A 6 14.08 8.10 11.63
CA MET A 6 13.54 8.21 12.98
C MET A 6 14.64 8.48 14.02
N ARG A 7 15.77 7.77 13.95
CA ARG A 7 16.92 7.98 14.83
C ARG A 7 17.49 9.40 14.71
N GLN A 8 17.40 9.99 13.52
CA GLN A 8 17.82 11.37 13.24
C GLN A 8 16.76 12.42 13.59
N GLY A 9 15.59 12.01 14.08
CA GLY A 9 14.51 12.92 14.48
C GLY A 9 13.96 13.72 13.30
N VAL A 10 14.01 13.19 12.08
CA VAL A 10 13.53 13.88 10.87
C VAL A 10 12.03 14.13 11.02
N PRO A 11 11.59 15.40 11.15
CA PRO A 11 10.19 15.71 11.48
C PRO A 11 9.24 15.47 10.31
N TYR A 12 9.78 15.35 9.10
CA TYR A 12 9.00 15.45 7.87
C TYR A 12 8.91 14.11 7.13
N HIS A 13 7.69 13.60 7.16
CA HIS A 13 7.13 12.51 6.37
C HIS A 13 6.77 12.97 4.95
N MET A 14 7.33 14.10 4.49
CA MET A 14 6.94 14.77 3.24
C MET A 14 7.02 13.86 2.01
N TRP A 15 7.94 12.91 2.02
CA TRP A 15 8.07 11.98 0.92
C TRP A 15 6.91 10.99 0.82
N LEU A 16 6.18 10.73 1.91
CA LEU A 16 4.95 9.91 1.89
C LEU A 16 3.87 10.58 1.02
N PHE A 17 3.89 11.92 0.87
CA PHE A 17 3.01 12.62 -0.08
C PHE A 17 3.31 12.28 -1.53
N TYR A 18 4.56 11.92 -1.85
CA TYR A 18 4.94 11.50 -3.20
C TYR A 18 4.70 10.02 -3.45
N LEU A 19 4.30 9.24 -2.44
CA LEU A 19 4.08 7.81 -2.62
C LEU A 19 3.01 7.50 -3.68
N PRO A 20 1.84 8.17 -3.71
CA PRO A 20 0.88 7.98 -4.79
C PRO A 20 1.46 8.33 -6.16
N LEU A 21 2.34 9.34 -6.24
CA LEU A 21 3.02 9.70 -7.47
C LEU A 21 3.98 8.59 -7.91
N PHE A 22 4.86 8.13 -7.02
CA PHE A 22 5.78 7.02 -7.34
C PHE A 22 5.03 5.75 -7.75
N VAL A 23 3.95 5.41 -7.05
CA VAL A 23 3.13 4.24 -7.39
C VAL A 23 2.46 4.43 -8.75
N THR A 24 1.95 5.62 -9.08
CA THR A 24 1.41 5.91 -10.41
C THR A 24 2.49 5.78 -11.49
N GLU A 25 3.66 6.39 -11.33
CA GLU A 25 4.75 6.30 -12.32
C GLU A 25 5.24 4.85 -12.51
N LEU A 26 5.36 4.07 -11.42
CA LEU A 26 5.74 2.66 -11.46
C LEU A 26 4.66 1.78 -12.11
N GLU A 27 3.38 2.10 -11.90
CA GLU A 27 2.24 1.44 -12.53
C GLU A 27 2.21 1.70 -14.04
N GLU A 28 2.46 2.95 -14.47
CA GLU A 28 2.43 3.34 -15.89
C GLU A 28 3.46 2.57 -16.73
N VAL A 29 4.64 2.32 -16.15
CA VAL A 29 5.73 1.57 -16.80
C VAL A 29 5.72 0.07 -16.45
N TYR A 30 4.69 -0.42 -15.76
CA TYR A 30 4.57 -1.84 -15.42
C TYR A 30 4.27 -2.68 -16.66
N ASP A 31 5.17 -3.63 -16.96
CA ASP A 31 5.07 -4.51 -18.12
C ASP A 31 5.48 -5.94 -17.76
N THR A 32 4.56 -6.88 -17.96
CA THR A 32 4.76 -8.33 -17.75
C THR A 32 4.67 -9.13 -19.03
N THR A 33 4.66 -8.49 -20.20
CA THR A 33 4.45 -9.16 -21.50
C THR A 33 5.68 -9.88 -22.04
N GLY A 34 6.85 -9.69 -21.42
CA GLY A 34 8.10 -10.34 -21.81
C GLY A 34 8.06 -11.86 -21.69
N HIS A 35 8.57 -12.56 -22.71
CA HIS A 35 8.51 -14.03 -22.80
C HIS A 35 9.21 -14.80 -21.67
N ASN A 36 10.11 -14.16 -20.92
CA ASN A 36 10.84 -14.75 -19.80
C ASN A 36 10.32 -14.29 -18.43
N ILE A 37 9.17 -13.63 -18.38
CA ILE A 37 8.58 -13.13 -17.14
C ILE A 37 7.66 -14.21 -16.56
N ASP A 38 8.01 -14.69 -15.37
CA ASP A 38 7.12 -15.52 -14.57
C ASP A 38 6.12 -14.61 -13.82
N THR A 39 4.88 -14.56 -14.31
CA THR A 39 3.82 -13.74 -13.72
C THR A 39 3.30 -14.28 -12.39
N MET A 40 3.64 -15.53 -12.04
CA MET A 40 3.28 -16.17 -10.77
C MET A 40 4.35 -15.99 -9.69
N ALA A 41 5.53 -15.48 -10.03
CA ALA A 41 6.57 -15.15 -9.04
C ALA A 41 6.09 -14.04 -8.09
N GLU A 42 6.60 -14.03 -6.86
CA GLU A 42 6.30 -13.00 -5.86
C GLU A 42 6.58 -11.58 -6.39
N PHE A 43 7.70 -11.42 -7.13
CA PHE A 43 8.04 -10.19 -7.83
C PHE A 43 8.30 -10.50 -9.31
N PRO A 44 7.28 -10.46 -10.18
CA PRO A 44 7.43 -10.82 -11.59
C PRO A 44 8.42 -9.91 -12.33
N THR A 45 8.55 -8.67 -11.89
CA THR A 45 9.41 -7.66 -12.51
C THR A 45 10.14 -6.83 -11.47
N ARG A 46 11.15 -6.07 -11.90
CA ARG A 46 11.80 -5.08 -11.04
C ARG A 46 10.81 -4.00 -10.59
N ASN A 47 9.84 -3.62 -11.43
CA ASN A 47 8.78 -2.70 -11.02
C ASN A 47 7.89 -3.29 -9.93
N ALA A 48 7.58 -4.59 -9.99
CA ALA A 48 6.87 -5.26 -8.89
C ALA A 48 7.67 -5.15 -7.59
N ARG A 49 8.97 -5.41 -7.63
CA ARG A 49 9.82 -5.23 -6.44
C ARG A 49 9.82 -3.78 -5.94
N LEU A 50 9.93 -2.80 -6.84
CA LEU A 50 9.93 -1.37 -6.45
C LEU A 50 8.59 -0.93 -5.86
N LEU A 51 7.47 -1.41 -6.40
CA LEU A 51 6.15 -1.18 -5.83
C LEU A 51 6.09 -1.76 -4.42
N TYR A 52 6.50 -3.01 -4.23
CA TYR A 52 6.55 -3.63 -2.91
C TYR A 52 7.39 -2.83 -1.92
N GLU A 53 8.60 -2.42 -2.28
CA GLU A 53 9.45 -1.61 -1.41
C GLU A 53 8.80 -0.28 -1.04
N ALA A 54 8.03 0.35 -1.95
CA ALA A 54 7.30 1.57 -1.63
C ALA A 54 6.25 1.32 -0.53
N PHE A 55 5.46 0.24 -0.64
CA PHE A 55 4.45 -0.12 0.35
C PHE A 55 5.08 -0.60 1.66
N ASP A 56 6.13 -1.41 1.61
CA ASP A 56 6.85 -1.91 2.79
C ASP A 56 7.47 -0.78 3.62
N VAL A 57 8.14 0.19 2.97
CA VAL A 57 8.69 1.36 3.67
C VAL A 57 7.57 2.18 4.33
N MET A 58 6.40 2.28 3.69
CA MET A 58 5.24 2.96 4.25
C MET A 58 4.69 2.21 5.46
N GLY A 59 4.47 0.89 5.35
CA GLY A 59 4.06 0.03 6.46
C GLY A 59 5.01 0.19 7.63
N ASN A 60 6.31 -0.02 7.41
CA ASN A 60 7.34 0.16 8.43
C ASN A 60 7.29 1.53 9.13
N TRP A 61 7.00 2.61 8.40
CA TRP A 61 6.80 3.93 9.01
C TRP A 61 5.57 3.99 9.91
N VAL A 62 4.43 3.46 9.45
CA VAL A 62 3.18 3.39 10.22
C VAL A 62 3.41 2.68 11.55
N PHE A 63 4.09 1.53 11.51
CA PHE A 63 4.29 0.69 12.70
C PHE A 63 5.37 1.22 13.64
N SER A 64 6.41 1.87 13.10
CA SER A 64 7.53 2.31 13.93
C SER A 64 7.25 3.59 14.73
N THR A 65 6.37 4.47 14.25
CA THR A 65 6.08 5.74 14.95
C THR A 65 4.88 5.67 15.89
N GLY A 66 4.02 4.66 15.76
CA GLY A 66 2.74 4.56 16.50
C GLY A 66 1.74 5.68 16.19
N VAL A 67 2.10 6.61 15.30
CA VAL A 67 1.30 7.76 14.88
C VAL A 67 1.63 8.07 13.42
N ILE A 68 0.64 7.87 12.55
CA ILE A 68 0.71 8.31 11.16
C ILE A 68 -0.04 9.66 11.00
N PRO A 69 0.51 10.62 10.27
CA PRO A 69 -0.25 11.78 9.81
C PRO A 69 -1.44 11.35 8.95
N VAL A 70 -2.58 12.04 9.08
CA VAL A 70 -3.80 11.75 8.31
C VAL A 70 -3.51 11.73 6.81
N ASP A 71 -2.73 12.68 6.31
CA ASP A 71 -2.44 12.76 4.88
C ASP A 71 -1.60 11.58 4.37
N ALA A 72 -0.76 10.98 5.22
CA ALA A 72 -0.01 9.77 4.85
C ALA A 72 -0.94 8.55 4.81
N ALA A 73 -1.96 8.47 5.67
CA ALA A 73 -3.01 7.46 5.58
C ALA A 73 -3.84 7.63 4.30
N VAL A 74 -4.15 8.87 3.92
CA VAL A 74 -4.79 9.19 2.63
C VAL A 74 -3.91 8.76 1.46
N ALA A 75 -2.60 9.03 1.52
CA ALA A 75 -1.64 8.64 0.49
C ALA A 75 -1.59 7.12 0.32
N LEU A 76 -1.57 6.35 1.41
CA LEU A 76 -1.69 4.90 1.38
C LEU A 76 -2.97 4.46 0.66
N GLY A 77 -4.13 5.01 1.04
CA GLY A 77 -5.40 4.71 0.39
C GLY A 77 -5.41 5.00 -1.12
N ASN A 78 -4.82 6.12 -1.54
CA ASN A 78 -4.69 6.49 -2.96
C ASN A 78 -3.79 5.51 -3.73
N ALA A 79 -2.68 5.07 -3.12
CA ALA A 79 -1.75 4.11 -3.72
C ALA A 79 -2.38 2.72 -3.85
N MET A 80 -3.07 2.26 -2.81
CA MET A 80 -3.80 0.98 -2.81
C MET A 80 -4.84 0.92 -3.92
N VAL A 81 -5.60 2.00 -4.14
CA VAL A 81 -6.52 2.11 -5.27
C VAL A 81 -5.82 2.01 -6.62
N THR A 82 -4.66 2.64 -6.76
CA THR A 82 -3.88 2.60 -8.02
C THR A 82 -3.53 1.17 -8.37
N VAL A 83 -2.99 0.42 -7.42
CA VAL A 83 -2.63 -0.99 -7.60
C VAL A 83 -3.87 -1.84 -7.84
N ALA A 84 -4.92 -1.66 -7.04
CA ALA A 84 -6.13 -2.47 -7.12
C ALA A 84 -6.89 -2.30 -8.44
N LEU A 85 -6.90 -1.10 -9.01
CA LEU A 85 -7.64 -0.79 -10.23
C LEU A 85 -6.79 -0.84 -11.50
N SER A 86 -5.48 -1.07 -11.39
CA SER A 86 -4.61 -1.19 -12.55
C SER A 86 -4.97 -2.43 -13.38
N ASP A 87 -5.06 -2.26 -14.69
CA ASP A 87 -5.20 -3.36 -15.64
C ASP A 87 -3.82 -3.91 -16.08
N ARG A 88 -2.71 -3.29 -15.61
CA ARG A 88 -1.32 -3.69 -15.89
C ARG A 88 -0.75 -4.59 -14.80
N ILE A 89 -1.14 -4.34 -13.56
CA ILE A 89 -0.69 -5.10 -12.40
C ILE A 89 -1.59 -6.32 -12.24
N GLY A 90 -0.98 -7.51 -12.28
CA GLY A 90 -1.71 -8.77 -12.13
C GLY A 90 -2.29 -8.96 -10.73
N ASP A 91 -3.44 -9.64 -10.67
CA ASP A 91 -4.22 -9.85 -9.44
C ASP A 91 -3.43 -10.56 -8.33
N THR A 92 -2.55 -11.51 -8.67
CA THR A 92 -1.70 -12.20 -7.69
C THR A 92 -0.81 -11.23 -6.93
N PHE A 93 -0.09 -10.37 -7.64
CA PHE A 93 0.82 -9.40 -7.01
C PHE A 93 0.04 -8.29 -6.31
N ALA A 94 -1.04 -7.80 -6.91
CA ALA A 94 -1.91 -6.81 -6.27
C ALA A 94 -2.51 -7.33 -4.96
N GLY A 95 -2.98 -8.58 -4.95
CA GLY A 95 -3.50 -9.27 -3.77
C GLY A 95 -2.43 -9.44 -2.69
N TYR A 96 -1.24 -9.90 -3.06
CA TYR A 96 -0.10 -10.01 -2.13
C TYR A 96 0.24 -8.67 -1.45
N LEU A 97 0.30 -7.57 -2.22
CA LEU A 97 0.53 -6.24 -1.65
C LEU A 97 -0.57 -5.82 -0.66
N HIS A 98 -1.83 -6.11 -1.00
CA HIS A 98 -2.95 -5.78 -0.13
C HIS A 98 -2.93 -6.59 1.16
N ASP A 99 -2.65 -7.89 1.05
CA ASP A 99 -2.57 -8.79 2.19
C ASP A 99 -1.46 -8.36 3.16
N GLY A 100 -0.26 -8.06 2.65
CA GLY A 100 0.85 -7.58 3.46
C GLY A 100 0.48 -6.34 4.30
N ILE A 101 -0.09 -5.31 3.68
CA ILE A 101 -0.51 -4.08 4.37
C ILE A 101 -1.66 -4.34 5.37
N LEU A 102 -2.62 -5.19 5.02
CA LEU A 102 -3.74 -5.49 5.91
C LEU A 102 -3.33 -6.35 7.10
N HIS A 103 -2.42 -7.30 6.90
CA HIS A 103 -1.81 -8.11 7.95
C HIS A 103 -1.10 -7.22 8.97
N ASP A 104 -0.28 -6.33 8.46
CA ASP A 104 0.44 -5.30 9.19
C ASP A 104 -0.51 -4.42 10.03
N ILE A 105 -1.58 -3.89 9.43
CA ILE A 105 -2.60 -3.11 10.14
C ILE A 105 -3.35 -3.94 11.18
N ALA A 106 -3.58 -5.23 10.90
CA ALA A 106 -4.26 -6.13 11.82
C ALA A 106 -3.44 -6.38 13.09
N SER A 107 -2.11 -6.20 13.05
CA SER A 107 -1.23 -6.33 14.22
C SER A 107 -1.31 -5.15 15.20
N LEU A 108 -1.89 -4.01 14.80
CA LEU A 108 -2.04 -2.84 15.66
C LEU A 108 -3.03 -3.08 16.80
N SER A 109 -2.77 -2.47 17.96
CA SER A 109 -3.71 -2.49 19.08
C SER A 109 -5.08 -1.94 18.67
N HIS A 110 -6.14 -2.49 19.26
CA HIS A 110 -7.51 -2.01 19.09
C HIS A 110 -7.84 -0.83 20.03
N GLU A 111 -6.94 -0.51 20.96
CA GLU A 111 -7.17 0.48 22.00
C GLU A 111 -6.22 1.69 21.89
N GLY A 112 -6.56 2.76 22.60
CA GLY A 112 -5.69 3.93 22.72
C GLY A 112 -5.43 4.66 21.40
N LEU A 113 -4.20 5.14 21.23
CA LEU A 113 -3.79 5.91 20.05
C LEU A 113 -3.63 5.02 18.82
N GLU A 114 -3.03 3.85 18.98
CA GLU A 114 -2.89 2.84 17.93
C GLU A 114 -4.25 2.36 17.41
N GLY A 115 -5.24 2.12 18.29
CA GLY A 115 -6.60 1.75 17.87
C GLY A 115 -7.27 2.81 17.00
N ARG A 116 -7.08 4.09 17.32
CA ARG A 116 -7.56 5.20 16.47
C ARG A 116 -6.83 5.26 15.14
N MET A 117 -5.52 5.04 15.14
CA MET A 117 -4.71 4.98 13.93
C MET A 117 -5.14 3.81 13.04
N ARG A 118 -5.35 2.62 13.61
CA ARG A 118 -5.86 1.44 12.92
C ARG A 118 -7.20 1.74 12.24
N ALA A 119 -8.14 2.35 12.97
CA ALA A 119 -9.44 2.73 12.41
C ALA A 119 -9.31 3.72 11.24
N LEU A 120 -8.44 4.73 11.37
CA LEU A 120 -8.15 5.70 10.31
C LEU A 120 -7.56 5.03 9.06
N LEU A 121 -6.56 4.16 9.23
CA LEU A 121 -5.93 3.44 8.13
C LEU A 121 -6.92 2.54 7.39
N ILE A 122 -7.73 1.78 8.13
CA ILE A 122 -8.80 0.95 7.55
C ILE A 122 -9.77 1.83 6.77
N GLN A 123 -10.21 2.96 7.35
CA GLN A 123 -11.11 3.87 6.68
C GLN A 123 -10.50 4.38 5.37
N MET A 124 -9.27 4.90 5.40
CA MET A 124 -8.61 5.43 4.20
C MET A 124 -8.35 4.34 3.15
N ILE A 125 -8.03 3.11 3.55
CA ILE A 125 -7.88 2.00 2.60
C ILE A 125 -9.24 1.67 1.99
N VAL A 126 -10.30 1.50 2.77
CA VAL A 126 -11.63 1.12 2.26
C VAL A 126 -12.25 2.20 1.39
N THR A 127 -12.07 3.47 1.72
CA THR A 127 -12.58 4.59 0.91
C THR A 127 -11.69 4.92 -0.28
N GLY A 128 -10.50 4.31 -0.36
CA GLY A 128 -9.55 4.55 -1.44
C GLY A 128 -8.89 5.92 -1.36
N GLY A 129 -8.55 6.33 -0.14
CA GLY A 129 -8.06 7.66 0.20
C GLY A 129 -9.10 8.72 -0.18
N ASN A 130 -8.65 9.72 -0.94
CA ASN A 130 -9.48 10.82 -1.45
C ASN A 130 -9.90 10.62 -2.91
N ARG A 131 -9.63 9.45 -3.52
CA ARG A 131 -9.98 9.17 -4.92
C ARG A 131 -11.45 8.72 -5.11
N GLY A 132 -12.14 8.35 -4.03
CA GLY A 132 -13.58 8.03 -4.03
C GLY A 132 -14.10 6.86 -4.90
N PRO A 133 -13.38 5.73 -5.10
CA PRO A 133 -13.79 4.70 -6.07
C PRO A 133 -14.76 3.64 -5.50
N ALA A 134 -15.86 4.00 -4.83
CA ALA A 134 -16.54 3.08 -3.91
C ALA A 134 -17.03 1.73 -4.52
N ALA A 135 -17.58 1.70 -5.73
CA ALA A 135 -18.20 0.47 -6.26
C ALA A 135 -17.19 -0.53 -6.84
N ARG A 136 -16.35 -0.12 -7.81
CA ARG A 136 -15.38 -1.02 -8.47
C ARG A 136 -14.27 -1.45 -7.52
N TYR A 137 -13.76 -0.53 -6.72
CA TYR A 137 -12.68 -0.82 -5.78
C TYR A 137 -13.15 -1.75 -4.65
N GLY A 138 -14.35 -1.54 -4.12
CA GLY A 138 -14.93 -2.46 -3.14
C GLY A 138 -15.07 -3.90 -3.66
N GLN A 139 -15.35 -4.10 -4.95
CA GLN A 139 -15.34 -5.43 -5.56
C GLN A 139 -13.93 -6.00 -5.68
N ARG A 140 -12.93 -5.19 -6.03
CA ARG A 140 -11.54 -5.61 -6.09
C ARG A 140 -11.00 -6.04 -4.74
N LEU A 141 -11.31 -5.29 -3.68
CA LEU A 141 -10.96 -5.68 -2.31
C LEU A 141 -11.56 -7.03 -1.92
N LYS A 142 -12.82 -7.30 -2.31
CA LYS A 142 -13.43 -8.63 -2.08
C LYS A 142 -12.72 -9.73 -2.86
N THR A 143 -12.33 -9.48 -4.10
CA THR A 143 -11.55 -10.44 -4.89
C THR A 143 -10.25 -10.79 -4.18
N PHE A 144 -9.49 -9.80 -3.70
CA PHE A 144 -8.24 -10.04 -3.00
C PHE A 144 -8.43 -10.81 -1.69
N LEU A 145 -9.48 -10.51 -0.92
CA LEU A 145 -9.79 -11.26 0.31
C LEU A 145 -10.04 -12.74 0.03
N VAL A 146 -10.78 -13.08 -1.03
CA VAL A 146 -11.04 -14.48 -1.42
C VAL A 146 -9.78 -15.19 -1.90
N MET A 147 -8.80 -14.45 -2.43
CA MET A 147 -7.52 -15.02 -2.87
C MET A 147 -6.54 -15.30 -1.74
N ALA A 148 -6.75 -14.72 -0.55
CA ALA A 148 -5.89 -14.87 0.62
C ALA A 148 -6.28 -16.08 1.50
N ASP A 149 -7.48 -16.64 1.31
CA ASP A 149 -7.98 -17.86 1.97
C ASP A 149 -7.51 -19.14 1.26
#